data_AF-A0A1C6I4B6-F1
#
_entry.id   AF-A0A1C6I4B6-F1
#
_cell.length_a   1.000
_cell.length_b   1.000
_cell.length_c   1.000
_cell.angle_alpha   90.00
_cell.angle_beta   90.00
_cell.angle_gamma   90.00
#
_symmetry.space_group_name_H-M   'P 1'
#
loop_
_entity.id
_entity.type
_entity.pdbx_description
1 polymer ?
#
loop_
_entity_poly.entity_id
_entity_poly.type
_entity_poly.pdbx_seq_one_letter_code
_entity_poly.pdbx_strand_id
1 'polypeptide(L)'
;MNKKVVIIIIGLIITSGILSTNNINFQNKCNKEVNIVTAVSAKDNYFIIPDSSTRYLTEDDLRGLSDEQLEIARNEIYARHGYQFKQKKMKNYFNNQKWYVRSNYEITTDDLSDIEYENVMLIKKVEEEGFSNSNDYYYGDFIIPDSSTRKVSADELKDLSTYELAIARNEIYARHGYIFVSDEWKDFFVNEDWYIPTSYSVKLNSIEEYNVAMIIKEEARR
;
A
#
# COMPACT_ATOMS: atom_id res chain seq x y z
N MET A 1 26.03 -57.67 -41.88
CA MET A 1 27.07 -57.44 -40.85
C MET A 1 26.41 -57.66 -39.50
N ASN A 2 26.58 -58.84 -38.88
CA ASN A 2 27.52 -59.10 -37.79
C ASN A 2 27.48 -58.03 -36.69
N LYS A 3 27.26 -58.32 -35.41
CA LYS A 3 26.81 -59.49 -34.62
C LYS A 3 26.76 -58.99 -33.17
N LYS A 4 25.65 -59.27 -32.45
CA LYS A 4 25.53 -59.62 -31.01
C LYS A 4 26.02 -58.56 -29.98
N VAL A 5 25.69 -58.52 -28.68
CA VAL A 5 25.27 -59.46 -27.61
C VAL A 5 24.61 -58.55 -26.52
N VAL A 6 23.35 -58.67 -26.06
CA VAL A 6 22.68 -59.56 -25.08
C VAL A 6 23.28 -59.60 -23.65
N ILE A 7 22.38 -59.76 -22.65
CA ILE A 7 22.50 -60.35 -21.28
C ILE A 7 22.33 -59.29 -20.16
N ILE A 8 21.17 -59.13 -19.48
CA ILE A 8 20.31 -60.00 -18.62
C ILE A 8 20.63 -59.78 -17.11
N ILE A 9 19.78 -59.06 -16.36
CA ILE A 9 18.76 -59.45 -15.33
C ILE A 9 19.34 -59.90 -13.97
N ILE A 10 18.61 -59.56 -12.89
CA ILE A 10 18.26 -60.31 -11.66
C ILE A 10 18.38 -59.35 -10.46
N GLY A 11 17.44 -59.16 -9.54
CA GLY A 11 16.17 -59.80 -9.16
C GLY A 11 15.56 -58.93 -8.04
N LEU A 12 14.57 -59.29 -7.23
CA LEU A 12 13.62 -60.39 -7.15
C LEU A 12 12.55 -59.88 -6.15
N ILE A 13 11.29 -60.27 -6.36
CA ILE A 13 10.11 -59.94 -5.55
C ILE A 13 9.98 -60.92 -4.36
N ILE A 14 9.47 -60.44 -3.20
CA ILE A 14 8.62 -61.20 -2.24
C ILE A 14 7.97 -60.17 -1.29
N THR A 15 6.71 -59.75 -1.48
CA THR A 15 5.40 -60.32 -1.06
C THR A 15 5.17 -60.46 0.44
N SER A 16 4.16 -59.73 0.94
CA SER A 16 3.09 -60.14 1.88
C SER A 16 2.41 -58.84 2.37
N GLY A 17 1.11 -58.60 2.38
CA GLY A 17 -0.06 -59.46 2.24
C GLY A 17 -1.17 -58.91 3.17
N ILE A 18 -2.24 -58.40 2.56
CA ILE A 18 -3.67 -58.45 2.94
C ILE A 18 -4.11 -57.94 4.33
N LEU A 19 -5.06 -56.98 4.38
CA LEU A 19 -6.46 -57.19 4.82
C LEU A 19 -7.28 -55.90 4.93
N SER A 20 -8.38 -55.92 4.16
CA SER A 20 -9.70 -55.31 4.40
C SER A 20 -10.02 -55.25 5.92
N THR A 21 -10.72 -54.25 6.45
CA THR A 21 -12.18 -54.10 6.31
C THR A 21 -12.72 -52.80 6.93
N ASN A 22 -13.91 -52.42 6.46
CA ASN A 22 -15.04 -51.83 7.20
C ASN A 22 -15.48 -50.40 6.85
N ASN A 23 -16.46 -50.39 5.94
CA ASN A 23 -17.66 -49.55 5.96
C ASN A 23 -18.11 -49.20 7.38
N ILE A 24 -18.32 -47.91 7.67
CA ILE A 24 -19.42 -47.47 8.52
C ILE A 24 -20.08 -46.28 7.85
N ASN A 25 -21.23 -46.57 7.25
CA ASN A 25 -22.20 -45.60 6.79
C ASN A 25 -23.11 -45.32 7.99
N PHE A 26 -23.10 -44.10 8.52
CA PHE A 26 -24.12 -43.62 9.44
C PHE A 26 -24.73 -42.36 8.86
N GLN A 27 -25.84 -42.52 8.15
CA GLN A 27 -26.79 -41.44 7.90
C GLN A 27 -27.74 -41.39 9.10
N ASN A 28 -27.70 -40.30 9.88
CA ASN A 28 -28.84 -39.86 10.68
C ASN A 28 -28.95 -38.33 10.65
N LYS A 29 -29.95 -37.94 9.87
CA LYS A 29 -30.64 -36.67 9.62
C LYS A 29 -30.94 -35.76 10.83
N CYS A 30 -30.79 -34.44 10.62
CA CYS A 30 -31.49 -33.25 11.20
C CYS A 30 -31.41 -32.97 12.73
N ASN A 31 -31.29 -31.75 13.27
CA ASN A 31 -31.26 -30.35 12.80
C ASN A 31 -30.81 -29.43 13.96
N LYS A 32 -30.21 -28.29 13.55
CA LYS A 32 -30.23 -26.94 14.16
C LYS A 32 -29.38 -26.59 15.39
N GLU A 33 -28.61 -25.52 15.12
CA GLU A 33 -27.85 -24.64 16.02
C GLU A 33 -26.62 -25.33 16.61
N VAL A 34 -25.40 -24.90 16.29
CA VAL A 34 -24.72 -23.86 17.06
C VAL A 34 -23.46 -23.43 16.29
N ASN A 35 -23.29 -22.11 16.17
CA ASN A 35 -22.05 -21.37 15.93
C ASN A 35 -20.98 -22.03 15.04
N ILE A 36 -21.02 -21.69 13.74
CA ILE A 36 -19.79 -21.56 12.97
C ILE A 36 -19.12 -20.25 13.43
N VAL A 37 -18.61 -20.25 14.65
CA VAL A 37 -17.45 -19.42 14.98
C VAL A 37 -16.33 -20.06 14.16
N THR A 38 -16.21 -19.63 12.90
CA THR A 38 -15.07 -20.00 12.08
C THR A 38 -13.85 -19.62 12.87
N ALA A 39 -13.17 -20.65 13.35
CA ALA A 39 -11.89 -20.56 14.00
C ALA A 39 -10.91 -19.84 13.06
N VAL A 40 -10.79 -18.52 13.24
CA VAL A 40 -9.51 -17.83 13.01
C VAL A 40 -8.59 -18.27 14.14
N SER A 41 -8.11 -19.49 13.95
CA SER A 41 -6.98 -20.09 14.63
C SER A 41 -5.84 -19.08 14.73
N ALA A 42 -5.39 -18.82 15.97
CA ALA A 42 -4.09 -18.30 16.37
C ALA A 42 -3.07 -18.09 15.23
N LYS A 43 -3.17 -16.92 14.58
CA LYS A 43 -2.09 -16.21 13.88
C LYS A 43 -2.25 -14.76 14.32
N ASP A 44 -1.27 -13.99 14.69
CA ASP A 44 0.08 -14.16 15.19
C ASP A 44 0.36 -12.77 15.78
N ASN A 45 1.31 -12.65 16.70
CA ASN A 45 1.75 -11.41 17.32
C ASN A 45 2.45 -10.49 16.29
N TYR A 46 1.69 -9.99 15.31
CA TYR A 46 2.16 -9.34 14.08
C TYR A 46 1.40 -8.02 13.87
N PHE A 47 2.14 -7.03 13.37
CA PHE A 47 1.64 -5.70 13.06
C PHE A 47 1.03 -5.68 11.65
N ILE A 48 -0.13 -5.06 11.44
CA ILE A 48 -0.74 -4.94 10.11
C ILE A 48 0.21 -4.22 9.15
N ILE A 49 0.83 -3.13 9.62
CA ILE A 49 1.82 -2.35 8.88
C ILE A 49 3.03 -2.11 9.80
N PRO A 50 4.01 -3.04 9.82
CA PRO A 50 5.10 -3.01 10.81
C PRO A 50 5.92 -1.72 10.81
N ASP A 51 6.11 -1.12 9.64
CA ASP A 51 6.94 0.05 9.33
C ASP A 51 6.19 1.39 9.39
N SER A 52 4.90 1.38 9.77
CA SER A 52 4.05 2.58 9.95
C SER A 52 4.55 3.58 11.00
N SER A 53 5.50 3.19 11.86
CA SER A 53 6.14 4.10 12.81
C SER A 53 7.49 4.65 12.33
N THR A 54 7.95 4.27 11.13
CA THR A 54 9.32 4.57 10.66
C THR A 54 9.41 5.15 9.26
N ARG A 55 8.33 5.10 8.46
CA ARG A 55 8.25 5.76 7.16
C ARG A 55 6.84 6.26 6.88
N TYR A 56 6.73 7.21 5.96
CA TYR A 56 5.43 7.60 5.41
C TYR A 56 4.84 6.43 4.59
N LEU A 57 3.57 6.16 4.84
CA LEU A 57 2.76 5.25 4.05
C LEU A 57 2.21 5.98 2.83
N THR A 58 1.84 5.20 1.83
CA THR A 58 1.13 5.62 0.63
C THR A 58 -0.21 4.89 0.58
N GLU A 59 -1.16 5.37 -0.22
CA GLU A 59 -2.40 4.62 -0.42
C GLU A 59 -2.18 3.21 -0.97
N ASP A 60 -1.11 3.02 -1.76
CA ASP A 60 -0.72 1.73 -2.29
C ASP A 60 -0.30 0.74 -1.19
N ASP A 61 0.32 1.23 -0.10
CA ASP A 61 0.61 0.41 1.09
C ASP A 61 -0.66 -0.06 1.81
N LEU A 62 -1.76 0.68 1.62
CA LEU A 62 -3.06 0.37 2.21
C LEU A 62 -3.91 -0.51 1.28
N ARG A 63 -3.56 -0.62 -0.01
CA ARG A 63 -4.34 -1.38 -0.99
C ARG A 63 -4.45 -2.85 -0.62
N GLY A 64 -5.68 -3.35 -0.65
CA GLY A 64 -5.98 -4.74 -0.34
C GLY A 64 -6.18 -5.03 1.16
N LEU A 65 -6.00 -4.03 2.03
CA LEU A 65 -6.51 -4.10 3.40
C LEU A 65 -8.04 -3.93 3.38
N SER A 66 -8.73 -4.72 4.19
CA SER A 66 -10.16 -4.50 4.45
C SER A 66 -10.38 -3.30 5.36
N ASP A 67 -11.61 -2.78 5.40
CA ASP A 67 -12.00 -1.69 6.32
C ASP A 67 -11.65 -2.01 7.78
N GLU A 68 -11.81 -3.28 8.18
CA GLU A 68 -11.43 -3.72 9.53
C GLU A 68 -9.91 -3.71 9.73
N GLN A 69 -9.12 -4.07 8.71
CA GLN A 69 -7.66 -4.02 8.79
C GLN A 69 -7.13 -2.59 8.78
N LEU A 70 -7.76 -1.67 8.04
CA LEU A 70 -7.44 -0.23 8.07
C LEU A 70 -7.71 0.34 9.47
N GLU A 71 -8.87 0.03 10.06
CA GLU A 71 -9.19 0.44 11.42
C GLU A 71 -8.18 -0.08 12.44
N ILE A 72 -7.81 -1.35 12.33
CA ILE A 72 -6.79 -1.94 13.20
C ILE A 72 -5.43 -1.28 12.97
N ALA A 73 -5.00 -1.05 11.72
CA ALA A 73 -3.72 -0.44 11.38
C ALA A 73 -3.59 0.99 11.92
N ARG A 74 -4.65 1.81 11.79
CA ARG A 74 -4.68 3.15 12.38
C ARG A 74 -4.57 3.10 13.90
N ASN A 75 -5.34 2.23 14.55
CA ASN A 75 -5.31 2.09 16.01
C ASN A 75 -4.02 1.44 16.51
N GLU A 76 -3.33 0.65 15.69
CA GLU A 76 -2.06 0.02 16.02
C GLU A 76 -0.96 1.05 16.31
N ILE A 77 -0.93 2.16 15.57
CA ILE A 77 -0.01 3.27 15.81
C ILE A 77 -0.19 3.82 17.24
N TYR A 78 -1.43 4.13 17.64
CA TYR A 78 -1.74 4.54 19.02
C TYR A 78 -1.42 3.45 20.06
N ALA A 79 -1.63 2.18 19.71
CA ALA A 79 -1.36 1.05 20.60
C ALA A 79 0.15 0.90 20.89
N ARG A 80 1.04 1.26 19.96
CA ARG A 80 2.50 1.25 20.18
C ARG A 80 2.92 2.21 21.29
N HIS A 81 2.17 3.30 21.47
CA HIS A 81 2.33 4.27 22.56
C HIS A 81 1.55 3.89 23.82
N GLY A 82 0.79 2.79 23.79
CA GLY A 82 0.03 2.30 24.95
C GLY A 82 -1.34 2.94 25.14
N TYR A 83 -1.95 3.48 24.08
CA TYR A 83 -3.29 4.07 24.11
C TYR A 83 -4.33 3.14 24.73
N GLN A 84 -5.20 3.67 25.59
CA GLN A 84 -6.21 2.88 26.31
C GLN A 84 -7.56 2.87 25.57
N PHE A 85 -7.81 1.81 24.81
CA PHE A 85 -9.02 1.70 23.98
C PHE A 85 -10.33 1.61 24.80
N LYS A 86 -11.28 2.48 24.45
CA LYS A 86 -12.65 2.51 25.01
C LYS A 86 -13.59 1.57 24.25
N GLN A 87 -13.43 1.47 22.94
CA GLN A 87 -14.26 0.61 22.10
C GLN A 87 -13.99 -0.87 22.40
N LYS A 88 -15.06 -1.64 22.66
CA LYS A 88 -14.95 -3.05 23.08
C LYS A 88 -14.17 -3.91 22.08
N LYS A 89 -14.38 -3.68 20.77
CA LYS A 89 -13.68 -4.37 19.67
C LYS A 89 -12.17 -4.17 19.77
N MET A 90 -11.71 -2.91 19.75
CA MET A 90 -10.29 -2.56 19.83
C MET A 90 -9.65 -2.99 21.16
N LYS A 91 -10.35 -2.79 22.27
CA LYS A 91 -9.89 -3.25 23.58
C LYS A 91 -9.64 -4.76 23.60
N ASN A 92 -10.56 -5.55 23.07
CA ASN A 92 -10.40 -7.00 23.01
C ASN A 92 -9.26 -7.40 22.06
N TYR A 93 -9.15 -6.75 20.90
CA TYR A 93 -8.11 -7.01 19.92
C TYR A 93 -6.70 -6.77 20.50
N PHE A 94 -6.42 -5.57 21.02
CA PHE A 94 -5.09 -5.18 21.48
C PHE A 94 -4.68 -5.85 22.81
N ASN A 95 -5.63 -6.15 23.70
CA ASN A 95 -5.30 -6.91 24.93
C ASN A 95 -4.80 -8.34 24.65
N ASN A 96 -5.07 -8.88 23.45
CA ASN A 96 -4.55 -10.19 23.03
C ASN A 96 -3.19 -10.09 22.32
N GLN A 97 -2.67 -8.89 22.08
CA GLN A 97 -1.35 -8.67 21.48
C GLN A 97 -0.27 -8.67 22.56
N LYS A 98 0.80 -9.45 22.36
CA LYS A 98 1.85 -9.61 23.39
C LYS A 98 2.71 -8.37 23.54
N TRP A 99 2.84 -7.58 22.46
CA TRP A 99 3.64 -6.35 22.45
C TRP A 99 2.89 -5.15 23.05
N TYR A 100 1.57 -5.21 23.17
CA TYR A 100 0.77 -4.08 23.64
C TYR A 100 0.84 -3.96 25.16
N VAL A 101 1.29 -2.79 25.63
CA VAL A 101 1.36 -2.42 27.04
C VAL A 101 0.67 -1.07 27.20
N ARG A 102 -0.27 -0.98 28.14
CA ARG A 102 -0.98 0.29 28.40
C ARG A 102 -0.06 1.31 29.02
N SER A 103 -0.12 2.54 28.52
CA SER A 103 0.52 3.68 29.15
C SER A 103 -0.19 4.06 30.45
N ASN A 104 0.57 4.62 31.40
CA ASN A 104 0.04 5.17 32.65
C ASN A 104 -0.57 6.56 32.47
N TYR A 105 -0.32 7.23 31.33
CA TYR A 105 -0.89 8.52 30.97
C TYR A 105 -1.79 8.38 29.74
N GLU A 106 -2.63 9.38 29.51
CA GLU A 106 -3.50 9.43 28.34
C GLU A 106 -2.68 9.75 27.10
N ILE A 107 -2.73 8.84 26.12
CA ILE A 107 -2.11 9.04 24.80
C ILE A 107 -3.09 9.81 23.91
N THR A 108 -2.60 10.86 23.30
CA THR A 108 -3.31 11.74 22.37
C THR A 108 -2.59 11.75 21.03
N THR A 109 -3.18 12.44 20.05
CA THR A 109 -2.56 12.63 18.74
C THR A 109 -1.27 13.46 18.83
N ASP A 110 -1.14 14.33 19.83
CA ASP A 110 0.07 15.15 20.06
C ASP A 110 1.28 14.33 20.55
N ASP A 111 1.05 13.09 21.00
CA ASP A 111 2.11 12.17 21.42
C ASP A 111 2.69 11.36 20.24
N LEU A 112 2.11 11.47 19.05
CA LEU A 112 2.59 10.81 17.84
C LEU A 112 3.75 11.60 17.23
N SER A 113 4.70 10.89 16.61
CA SER A 113 5.66 11.53 15.72
C SER A 113 4.98 12.07 14.46
N ASP A 114 5.62 13.01 13.75
CA ASP A 114 5.09 13.54 12.48
C ASP A 114 4.78 12.43 11.47
N ILE A 115 5.64 11.40 11.37
CA ILE A 115 5.43 10.23 10.50
C ILE A 115 4.16 9.47 10.89
N GLU A 116 3.99 9.18 12.19
CA GLU A 116 2.85 8.44 12.71
C GLU A 116 1.55 9.22 12.58
N TYR A 117 1.61 10.54 12.80
CA TYR A 117 0.48 11.45 12.59
C TYR A 117 0.00 11.42 11.14
N GLU A 118 0.90 11.63 10.17
CA GLU A 118 0.57 11.62 8.75
C GLU A 118 0.01 10.26 8.31
N ASN A 119 0.58 9.16 8.81
CA ASN A 119 0.09 7.81 8.52
C ASN A 119 -1.32 7.56 9.10
N VAL A 120 -1.59 8.04 10.32
CA VAL A 120 -2.94 7.98 10.90
C VAL A 120 -3.93 8.79 10.06
N MET A 121 -3.52 9.98 9.60
CA MET A 121 -4.36 10.85 8.77
C MET A 121 -4.65 10.21 7.42
N LEU A 122 -3.64 9.63 6.76
CA LEU A 122 -3.82 8.90 5.50
C LEU A 122 -4.78 7.72 5.65
N ILE A 123 -4.55 6.85 6.65
CA ILE A 123 -5.42 5.68 6.85
C ILE A 123 -6.85 6.13 7.15
N LYS A 124 -7.02 7.18 7.96
CA LYS A 124 -8.33 7.75 8.26
C LYS A 124 -9.02 8.32 7.02
N LYS A 125 -8.28 9.03 6.15
CA LYS A 125 -8.79 9.49 4.86
C LYS A 125 -9.31 8.31 4.05
N VAL A 126 -8.52 7.24 3.92
CA VAL A 126 -8.93 6.03 3.18
C VAL A 126 -10.13 5.33 3.81
N GLU A 127 -10.26 5.29 5.14
CA GLU A 127 -11.43 4.72 5.82
C GLU A 127 -12.72 5.53 5.57
N GLU A 128 -12.62 6.87 5.50
CA GLU A 128 -13.77 7.77 5.37
C GLU A 128 -14.18 8.01 3.91
N GLU A 129 -13.20 8.16 3.03
CA GLU A 129 -13.37 8.61 1.65
C GLU A 129 -13.09 7.49 0.63
N GLY A 130 -12.50 6.37 1.08
CA GLY A 130 -11.96 5.33 0.21
C GLY A 130 -10.57 5.69 -0.30
N PHE A 131 -9.98 4.78 -1.09
CA PHE A 131 -8.73 5.07 -1.79
C PHE A 131 -8.94 6.24 -2.74
N SER A 132 -8.07 7.24 -2.69
CA SER A 132 -8.03 8.29 -3.69
C SER A 132 -7.87 7.62 -5.06
N ASN A 133 -8.64 8.10 -6.03
CA ASN A 133 -8.52 7.62 -7.40
C ASN A 133 -7.21 8.13 -8.01
N SER A 134 -6.06 7.51 -7.70
CA SER A 134 -4.71 7.76 -8.27
C SER A 134 -4.28 9.22 -8.48
N ASN A 135 -5.00 10.18 -7.91
CA ASN A 135 -4.94 11.59 -8.29
C ASN A 135 -4.84 12.49 -7.06
N ASP A 136 -4.32 12.01 -5.95
CA ASP A 136 -4.26 12.83 -4.75
C ASP A 136 -3.13 12.41 -3.79
N TYR A 137 -1.90 12.82 -4.12
CA TYR A 137 -0.78 12.84 -3.17
C TYR A 137 0.13 14.03 -3.50
N TYR A 138 0.31 14.96 -2.55
CA TYR A 138 1.61 15.51 -2.09
C TYR A 138 1.38 16.69 -1.15
N TYR A 139 2.03 16.65 0.03
CA TYR A 139 2.23 17.84 0.85
C TYR A 139 3.68 18.31 0.66
N GLY A 140 3.87 19.42 -0.07
CA GLY A 140 5.02 20.32 0.06
C GLY A 140 6.30 19.95 -0.70
N ASP A 141 6.31 20.09 -2.02
CA ASP A 141 7.20 21.03 -2.74
C ASP A 141 7.20 20.73 -4.23
N PHE A 142 7.52 19.50 -4.66
CA PHE A 142 7.53 19.10 -6.07
C PHE A 142 7.47 17.56 -6.26
N ILE A 143 6.77 17.06 -7.28
CA ILE A 143 6.74 15.62 -7.65
C ILE A 143 8.13 15.12 -8.06
N ILE A 144 8.86 15.91 -8.86
CA ILE A 144 10.24 15.61 -9.24
C ILE A 144 11.08 16.89 -9.01
N PRO A 145 11.62 17.08 -7.80
CA PRO A 145 12.32 18.32 -7.42
C PRO A 145 13.48 18.68 -8.35
N ASP A 146 14.22 17.68 -8.83
CA ASP A 146 15.42 17.86 -9.65
C ASP A 146 15.18 17.83 -11.16
N SER A 147 13.91 17.79 -11.59
CA SER A 147 13.51 17.77 -13.01
C SER A 147 13.97 18.99 -13.83
N SER A 148 14.41 20.08 -13.19
CA SER A 148 15.01 21.23 -13.87
C SER A 148 16.50 21.04 -14.19
N THR A 149 17.17 20.07 -13.56
CA THR A 149 18.64 19.91 -13.61
C THR A 149 19.11 18.52 -14.01
N ARG A 150 18.26 17.49 -13.94
CA ARG A 150 18.58 16.11 -14.32
C ARG A 150 17.52 15.55 -15.26
N LYS A 151 17.94 14.66 -16.17
CA LYS A 151 17.02 13.88 -17.00
C LYS A 151 16.28 12.81 -16.17
N VAL A 152 14.95 12.80 -16.26
CA VAL A 152 14.10 11.75 -15.67
C VAL A 152 14.27 10.43 -16.42
N SER A 153 14.13 9.33 -15.71
CA SER A 153 14.22 7.98 -16.29
C SER A 153 12.83 7.38 -16.51
N ALA A 154 12.68 6.48 -17.49
CA ALA A 154 11.42 5.77 -17.67
C ALA A 154 11.04 4.93 -16.45
N ASP A 155 12.04 4.43 -15.72
CA ASP A 155 11.83 3.67 -14.49
C ASP A 155 11.34 4.54 -13.32
N GLU A 156 11.69 5.82 -13.29
CA GLU A 156 11.18 6.77 -12.30
C GLU A 156 9.73 7.18 -12.60
N LEU A 157 9.40 7.33 -13.90
CA LEU A 157 8.06 7.76 -14.33
C LEU A 157 7.00 6.66 -14.28
N LYS A 158 7.39 5.39 -14.37
CA LYS A 158 6.45 4.24 -14.28
C LYS A 158 5.84 4.09 -12.89
N ASP A 159 6.54 4.56 -11.85
CA ASP A 159 6.12 4.43 -10.46
C ASP A 159 5.19 5.58 -10.04
N LEU A 160 5.17 6.69 -10.79
CA LEU A 160 4.20 7.77 -10.62
C LEU A 160 2.82 7.37 -11.17
N SER A 161 1.75 7.93 -10.64
CA SER A 161 0.40 7.87 -11.21
C SER A 161 0.25 8.78 -12.43
N THR A 162 -0.84 8.63 -13.19
CA THR A 162 -1.15 9.53 -14.32
C THR A 162 -1.29 10.99 -13.87
N TYR A 163 -1.79 11.21 -12.65
CA TYR A 163 -1.95 12.55 -12.11
C TYR A 163 -0.65 13.14 -11.59
N GLU A 164 0.19 12.35 -10.91
CA GLU A 164 1.53 12.78 -10.54
C GLU A 164 2.37 13.08 -11.78
N LEU A 165 2.19 12.36 -12.90
CA LEU A 165 2.80 12.72 -14.18
C LEU A 165 2.31 14.08 -14.71
N ALA A 166 1.01 14.35 -14.61
CA ALA A 166 0.43 15.63 -15.03
C ALA A 166 0.90 16.78 -14.14
N ILE A 167 0.93 16.59 -12.82
CA ILE A 167 1.50 17.55 -11.86
C ILE A 167 2.98 17.77 -12.19
N ALA A 168 3.80 16.72 -12.30
CA ALA A 168 5.23 16.83 -12.61
C ALA A 168 5.50 17.58 -13.92
N ARG A 169 4.69 17.34 -14.97
CA ARG A 169 4.77 18.08 -16.23
C ARG A 169 4.45 19.55 -16.01
N ASN A 170 3.36 19.85 -15.31
CA ASN A 170 2.87 21.21 -15.11
C ASN A 170 3.73 22.00 -14.12
N GLU A 171 4.31 21.37 -13.10
CA GLU A 171 5.28 21.95 -12.19
C GLU A 171 6.48 22.54 -12.95
N ILE A 172 6.99 21.82 -13.96
CA ILE A 172 8.08 22.33 -14.80
C ILE A 172 7.67 23.67 -15.42
N TYR A 173 6.45 23.80 -15.95
CA TYR A 173 5.96 25.07 -16.48
C TYR A 173 5.71 26.13 -15.38
N ALA A 174 5.14 25.73 -14.24
CA ALA A 174 4.82 26.59 -13.11
C ALA A 174 6.08 27.25 -12.51
N ARG A 175 7.20 26.52 -12.43
CA ARG A 175 8.51 27.05 -11.97
C ARG A 175 9.05 28.19 -12.83
N HIS A 176 8.61 28.27 -14.10
CA HIS A 176 8.93 29.38 -15.00
C HIS A 176 7.85 30.48 -15.02
N GLY A 177 6.86 30.39 -14.13
CA GLY A 177 5.78 31.36 -14.02
C GLY A 177 4.76 31.27 -15.15
N TYR A 178 4.55 30.08 -15.71
CA TYR A 178 3.52 29.86 -16.72
C TYR A 178 2.12 30.14 -16.15
N ILE A 179 1.33 30.97 -16.83
CA ILE A 179 -0.05 31.26 -16.44
C ILE A 179 -0.97 30.16 -16.99
N PHE A 180 -1.48 29.31 -16.11
CA PHE A 180 -2.45 28.27 -16.46
C PHE A 180 -3.82 28.88 -16.85
N VAL A 181 -4.35 28.42 -17.98
CA VAL A 181 -5.67 28.83 -18.51
C VAL A 181 -6.80 27.93 -17.96
N SER A 182 -6.51 26.64 -17.71
CA SER A 182 -7.47 25.71 -17.13
C SER A 182 -7.64 25.97 -15.63
N ASP A 183 -8.88 25.98 -15.17
CA ASP A 183 -9.20 26.22 -13.75
C ASP A 183 -8.54 25.18 -12.82
N GLU A 184 -8.48 23.90 -13.20
CA GLU A 184 -7.82 22.82 -12.43
C GLU A 184 -6.37 23.19 -12.01
N TRP A 185 -5.49 23.44 -13.00
CA TRP A 185 -4.08 23.75 -12.72
C TRP A 185 -3.89 25.14 -12.13
N LYS A 186 -4.75 26.09 -12.49
CA LYS A 186 -4.73 27.43 -11.89
C LYS A 186 -5.02 27.35 -10.39
N ASP A 187 -6.07 26.64 -9.98
CA ASP A 187 -6.47 26.52 -8.58
C ASP A 187 -5.52 25.64 -7.77
N PHE A 188 -4.92 24.63 -8.41
CA PHE A 188 -3.87 23.80 -7.81
C PHE A 188 -2.63 24.63 -7.45
N PHE A 189 -2.04 25.35 -8.42
CA PHE A 189 -0.77 26.05 -8.20
C PHE A 189 -0.92 27.42 -7.52
N VAL A 190 -2.09 28.08 -7.53
CA VAL A 190 -2.25 29.42 -6.93
C VAL A 190 -2.01 29.46 -5.42
N ASN A 191 -2.16 28.32 -4.73
CA ASN A 191 -1.92 28.20 -3.29
C ASN A 191 -0.47 27.80 -2.95
N GLU A 192 0.36 27.54 -3.96
CA GLU A 192 1.76 27.17 -3.77
C GLU A 192 2.62 28.43 -3.57
N ASP A 193 3.32 28.50 -2.43
CA ASP A 193 4.13 29.68 -2.07
C ASP A 193 5.27 29.97 -3.08
N TRP A 194 5.71 28.97 -3.83
CA TRP A 194 6.78 29.08 -4.82
C TRP A 194 6.29 29.48 -6.22
N TYR A 195 4.99 29.40 -6.50
CA TYR A 195 4.44 29.68 -7.82
C TYR A 195 4.13 31.16 -8.01
N ILE A 196 4.83 31.78 -8.97
CA ILE A 196 4.65 33.20 -9.31
C ILE A 196 4.22 33.29 -10.79
N PRO A 197 2.93 33.47 -11.11
CA PRO A 197 2.45 33.57 -12.48
C PRO A 197 2.96 34.86 -13.16
N THR A 198 3.66 34.74 -14.29
CA THR A 198 4.26 35.88 -15.01
C THR A 198 3.93 35.94 -16.49
N SER A 199 3.78 34.81 -17.19
CA SER A 199 3.62 34.78 -18.65
C SER A 199 2.78 33.60 -19.15
N TYR A 200 2.00 33.79 -20.21
CA TYR A 200 1.33 32.70 -20.94
C TYR A 200 2.28 31.89 -21.84
N SER A 201 3.56 32.25 -21.90
CA SER A 201 4.58 31.56 -22.67
C SER A 201 5.87 31.54 -21.88
N VAL A 202 6.39 30.35 -21.61
CA VAL A 202 7.64 30.13 -20.88
C VAL A 202 8.66 29.43 -21.77
N LYS A 203 9.95 29.67 -21.51
CA LYS A 203 11.05 29.03 -22.23
C LYS A 203 11.71 28.01 -21.31
N LEU A 204 11.60 26.74 -21.69
CA LEU A 204 12.26 25.64 -20.98
C LEU A 204 13.72 25.49 -21.45
N ASN A 205 14.54 24.88 -20.60
CA ASN A 205 15.88 24.46 -20.99
C ASN A 205 15.86 23.06 -21.65
N SER A 206 16.98 22.63 -22.25
CA SER A 206 17.03 21.35 -22.98
C SER A 206 16.80 20.09 -22.12
N ILE A 207 17.04 20.17 -20.81
CA ILE A 207 16.76 19.08 -19.86
C ILE A 207 15.27 19.04 -19.55
N GLU A 208 14.67 20.20 -19.26
CA GLU A 208 13.24 20.33 -19.01
C GLU A 208 12.41 19.93 -20.23
N GLU A 209 12.80 20.35 -21.44
CA GLU A 209 12.19 19.93 -22.70
C GLU A 209 12.24 18.41 -22.87
N TYR A 210 13.39 17.79 -22.56
CA TYR A 210 13.53 16.32 -22.58
C TYR A 210 12.62 15.65 -21.55
N ASN A 211 12.55 16.19 -20.33
CA ASN A 211 11.77 15.63 -19.23
C ASN A 211 10.28 15.72 -19.52
N VAL A 212 9.80 16.88 -19.97
CA VAL A 212 8.41 17.06 -20.43
C VAL A 212 8.08 16.06 -21.54
N ALA A 213 8.97 15.87 -22.52
CA ALA A 213 8.75 14.89 -23.58
C ALA A 213 8.70 13.44 -23.07
N MET A 214 9.53 13.09 -22.09
CA MET A 214 9.51 11.77 -21.45
C MET A 214 8.23 11.53 -20.66
N ILE A 215 7.77 12.55 -19.91
CA ILE A 215 6.52 12.50 -19.15
C ILE A 215 5.33 12.34 -20.10
N ILE A 216 5.23 13.18 -21.14
CA ILE A 216 4.17 13.08 -22.18
C ILE A 216 4.15 11.70 -22.84
N LYS A 217 5.34 11.12 -23.06
CA LYS A 217 5.44 9.78 -23.64
C LYS A 217 4.91 8.69 -22.70
N GLU A 218 5.18 8.78 -21.39
CA GLU A 218 4.65 7.83 -20.41
C GLU A 218 3.15 8.04 -20.18
N GLU A 219 2.67 9.30 -20.15
CA GLU A 219 1.24 9.63 -20.10
C GLU A 219 0.48 9.01 -21.29
N ALA A 220 1.02 9.08 -22.51
CA ALA A 220 0.42 8.49 -23.71
C ALA A 220 0.37 6.95 -23.71
N ARG A 221 1.03 6.30 -22.74
CA ARG A 221 1.10 4.83 -22.62
C ARG A 221 0.07 4.27 -21.64
N ARG A 222 -0.61 5.13 -20.87
CA ARG A 222 -1.61 4.78 -19.85
C ARG A 222 -3.02 5.00 -20.38
#